data_AF-A0A8J6SNJ9-F1
#
_entry.id   AF-A0A8J6SNJ9-F1
#
_cell.length_a   1.000
_cell.length_b   1.000
_cell.length_c   1.000
_cell.angle_alpha   90.00
_cell.angle_beta   90.00
_cell.angle_gamma   90.00
#
_symmetry.space_group_name_H-M   'P 1'
#
loop_
_entity.id
_entity.type
_entity.pdbx_description
1 polymer ?
#
loop_
_entity_poly.entity_id
_entity_poly.type
_entity_poly.pdbx_seq_one_letter_code
_entity_poly.pdbx_strand_id
1 'polypeptide(L)'
;MVNRLRLIYSKAAIARIFNVALSRVKVVQVWWRVCFVIIEGQRPRFVSCQAFLNNFVDWRKQQARELLTNRVKDNFFRVVNPKKATAYSLYAYQDSIDCSCEDYSNQIKFIGKGCCKHGYAVLHHLGFDRLKDYIEHHQWVSNEHSNEYLEDPAYF
;
A
#
# COMPACT_ATOMS: atom_id res chain seq x y z
N MET A 1 10.75 15.96 0.98
CA MET A 1 9.97 16.05 -0.28
C MET A 1 9.91 14.67 -0.93
N VAL A 2 8.70 14.11 -1.06
CA VAL A 2 8.45 12.81 -1.71
C VAL A 2 8.41 13.02 -3.22
N ASN A 3 9.12 12.19 -3.98
CA ASN A 3 9.02 12.12 -5.44
C ASN A 3 8.92 10.65 -5.86
N ARG A 4 8.46 10.40 -7.09
CA ARG A 4 8.23 9.05 -7.63
C ARG A 4 9.42 8.11 -7.42
N LEU A 5 10.63 8.60 -7.70
CA LEU A 5 11.84 7.79 -7.59
C LEU A 5 12.15 7.44 -6.13
N ARG A 6 12.02 8.38 -5.19
CA ARG A 6 12.33 8.15 -3.76
C ARG A 6 11.28 7.30 -3.04
N LEU A 7 10.06 7.20 -3.57
CA LEU A 7 9.01 6.36 -2.97
C LEU A 7 9.42 4.88 -2.99
N ILE A 8 9.98 4.41 -4.12
CA ILE A 8 10.39 3.02 -4.33
C ILE A 8 11.90 2.86 -4.11
N TYR A 9 12.71 3.70 -4.77
CA TYR A 9 14.17 3.63 -4.78
C TYR A 9 14.76 4.50 -3.66
N SER A 10 14.61 4.04 -2.42
CA SER A 10 15.07 4.77 -1.23
C SER A 10 16.26 4.09 -0.55
N LYS A 11 17.02 4.88 0.24
CA LYS A 11 18.04 4.34 1.16
C LYS A 11 17.45 3.33 2.14
N ALA A 12 16.22 3.56 2.60
CA ALA A 12 15.50 2.66 3.49
C ALA A 12 15.17 1.31 2.83
N ALA A 13 14.87 1.29 1.53
CA ALA A 13 14.69 0.04 0.79
C ALA A 13 16.01 -0.75 0.74
N ILE A 14 17.13 -0.10 0.45
CA ILE A 14 18.46 -0.76 0.47
C ILE A 14 18.84 -1.27 1.84
N ALA A 15 18.60 -0.47 2.89
CA ALA A 15 18.83 -0.89 4.27
C ALA A 15 18.08 -2.19 4.60
N ARG A 16 16.82 -2.32 4.16
CA ARG A 16 16.03 -3.55 4.32
C ARG A 16 16.53 -4.70 3.45
N ILE A 17 16.80 -4.46 2.16
CA ILE A 17 17.24 -5.49 1.21
C ILE A 17 18.56 -6.14 1.66
N PHE A 18 19.51 -5.35 2.15
CA PHE A 18 20.83 -5.84 2.58
C PHE A 18 20.93 -6.09 4.09
N ASN A 19 19.83 -5.91 4.84
CA ASN A 19 19.82 -5.99 6.30
C ASN A 19 20.96 -5.18 6.96
N VAL A 20 21.10 -3.92 6.56
CA VAL A 20 22.12 -3.00 7.09
C VAL A 20 21.49 -1.77 7.71
N ALA A 21 22.18 -1.15 8.67
CA ALA A 21 21.74 0.12 9.25
C ALA A 21 21.62 1.21 8.17
N LEU A 22 20.56 2.02 8.25
CA LEU A 22 20.27 3.08 7.28
C LEU A 22 21.44 4.07 7.12
N SER A 23 22.15 4.36 8.21
CA SER A 23 23.33 5.26 8.25
C SER A 23 24.50 4.78 7.38
N ARG A 24 24.57 3.47 7.10
CA ARG A 24 25.60 2.87 6.24
C ARG A 24 25.31 3.04 4.76
N VAL A 25 24.06 3.34 4.38
CA VAL A 25 23.68 3.54 2.97
C VAL A 25 24.03 4.95 2.52
N LYS A 26 25.18 5.09 1.85
CA LYS A 26 25.71 6.41 1.45
C LYS A 26 25.05 6.91 0.17
N VAL A 27 24.96 6.06 -0.86
CA VAL A 27 24.45 6.45 -2.19
C VAL A 27 23.41 5.44 -2.69
N VAL A 28 22.34 5.98 -3.25
CA VAL A 28 21.37 5.23 -4.08
C VAL A 28 21.05 6.11 -5.28
N GLN A 29 21.42 5.64 -6.47
CA GLN A 29 21.15 6.33 -7.73
C GLN A 29 20.41 5.39 -8.66
N VAL A 30 19.30 5.84 -9.23
CA VAL A 30 18.50 5.04 -10.16
C VAL A 30 19.11 5.17 -11.55
N TRP A 31 19.51 4.04 -12.11
CA TRP A 31 19.95 3.89 -13.49
C TRP A 31 18.92 3.00 -14.21
N TRP A 32 18.83 3.08 -15.53
CA TRP A 32 17.77 2.47 -16.35
C TRP A 32 16.99 1.28 -15.72
N ARG A 33 17.64 0.10 -15.57
CA ARG A 33 17.02 -1.11 -14.98
C ARG A 33 17.61 -1.51 -13.62
N VAL A 34 18.54 -0.72 -13.10
CA VAL A 34 19.32 -1.04 -11.89
C VAL A 34 19.58 0.21 -11.07
N CYS A 35 19.70 0.09 -9.76
CA CYS A 35 20.18 1.17 -8.92
C CYS A 35 21.65 0.93 -8.57
N PHE A 36 22.49 1.93 -8.79
CA PHE A 36 23.85 1.96 -8.26
C PHE A 36 23.80 2.30 -6.77
N VAL A 37 24.43 1.48 -5.94
CA VAL A 37 24.40 1.61 -4.48
C VAL A 37 25.79 1.54 -3.88
N ILE A 38 26.03 2.41 -2.89
CA ILE A 38 27.24 2.42 -2.07
C ILE A 38 26.83 2.24 -0.62
N ILE A 39 27.30 1.15 -0.02
CA ILE A 39 27.13 0.81 1.39
C ILE A 39 28.51 0.87 2.04
N GLU A 40 28.62 1.57 3.15
CA GLU A 40 29.86 1.72 3.92
C GLU A 40 30.46 0.39 4.33
N GLY A 41 31.75 0.20 4.03
CA GLY A 41 32.49 -1.05 4.28
C GLY A 41 32.17 -2.17 3.28
N GLN A 42 31.47 -1.89 2.18
CA GLN A 42 31.21 -2.86 1.11
C GLN A 42 31.61 -2.29 -0.26
N ARG A 43 31.92 -3.20 -1.20
CA ARG A 43 32.14 -2.80 -2.61
C ARG A 43 30.84 -2.24 -3.21
N PRO A 44 30.91 -1.13 -3.99
CA PRO A 44 29.79 -0.62 -4.76
C PRO A 44 29.18 -1.70 -5.65
N ARG A 45 27.86 -1.67 -5.84
CA ARG A 45 27.14 -2.69 -6.60
C ARG A 45 25.89 -2.14 -7.28
N PHE A 46 25.37 -2.93 -8.21
CA PHE A 46 24.09 -2.69 -8.85
C PHE A 46 23.02 -3.61 -8.27
N VAL A 47 21.82 -3.06 -8.08
CA VAL A 47 20.65 -3.78 -7.56
C VAL A 47 19.52 -3.60 -8.57
N SER A 48 18.85 -4.67 -8.98
CA SER A 48 17.77 -4.55 -9.98
C SER A 48 16.61 -3.70 -9.46
N CYS A 49 15.98 -2.90 -10.33
CA CYS A 49 14.77 -2.16 -9.95
C CYS A 49 13.65 -3.10 -9.49
N GLN A 50 13.61 -4.33 -10.00
CA GLN A 50 12.68 -5.37 -9.55
C GLN A 50 12.86 -5.72 -8.07
N ALA A 51 14.09 -5.79 -7.56
CA ALA A 51 14.34 -6.06 -6.15
C ALA A 51 13.74 -4.98 -5.23
N PHE A 52 13.76 -3.72 -5.67
CA PHE A 52 13.10 -2.62 -4.95
C PHE A 52 11.58 -2.75 -4.97
N LEU A 53 11.00 -3.10 -6.13
CA LEU A 53 9.55 -3.30 -6.25
C LEU A 53 9.05 -4.43 -5.36
N ASN A 54 9.76 -5.57 -5.36
CA ASN A 54 9.46 -6.69 -4.48
C ASN A 54 9.56 -6.25 -3.01
N ASN A 55 10.66 -5.61 -2.61
CA ASN A 55 10.80 -5.08 -1.25
C ASN A 55 9.68 -4.10 -0.87
N PHE A 56 9.26 -3.23 -1.80
CA PHE A 56 8.23 -2.23 -1.56
C PHE A 56 6.87 -2.86 -1.25
N VAL A 57 6.53 -3.95 -1.96
CA VAL A 57 5.31 -4.75 -1.76
C VAL A 57 5.43 -5.57 -0.47
N ASP A 58 6.50 -6.36 -0.34
CA ASP A 58 6.70 -7.28 0.78
C ASP A 58 6.73 -6.54 2.11
N TRP A 59 7.41 -5.39 2.15
CA TRP A 59 7.44 -4.54 3.33
C TRP A 59 6.05 -4.06 3.75
N ARG A 60 5.20 -3.66 2.80
CA ARG A 60 3.83 -3.22 3.12
C ARG A 60 2.95 -4.37 3.57
N LYS A 61 3.07 -5.54 2.93
CA LYS A 61 2.39 -6.77 3.37
C LYS A 61 2.78 -7.14 4.79
N GLN A 62 4.06 -7.10 5.10
CA GLN A 62 4.56 -7.37 6.46
C GLN A 62 3.97 -6.37 7.46
N GLN A 63 4.00 -5.08 7.15
CA GLN A 63 3.44 -4.02 8.00
C GLN A 63 1.91 -4.12 8.15
N ALA A 64 1.22 -4.74 7.19
CA ALA A 64 -0.23 -4.95 7.24
C ALA A 64 -0.65 -5.99 8.28
N ARG A 65 0.21 -6.99 8.57
CA ARG A 65 -0.08 -8.07 9.53
C ARG A 65 -0.28 -7.59 10.96
N GLU A 66 0.26 -6.43 11.29
CA GLU A 66 0.13 -5.83 12.63
C GLU A 66 -1.13 -4.95 12.79
N LEU A 67 -1.96 -4.86 11.75
CA LEU A 67 -3.13 -4.00 11.71
C LEU A 67 -4.40 -4.82 11.97
N LEU A 68 -5.36 -4.19 12.64
CA LEU A 68 -6.68 -4.78 12.88
C LEU A 68 -7.66 -4.23 11.84
N THR A 69 -8.34 -5.11 11.12
CA THR A 69 -9.30 -4.74 10.07
C THR A 69 -10.71 -5.11 10.51
N ASN A 70 -11.60 -4.11 10.56
CA ASN A 70 -13.02 -4.31 10.83
C ASN A 70 -13.83 -3.87 9.62
N ARG A 71 -14.73 -4.75 9.15
CA ARG A 71 -15.73 -4.42 8.14
C ARG A 71 -16.88 -3.66 8.82
N VAL A 72 -17.15 -2.44 8.36
CA VAL A 72 -18.17 -1.55 8.94
C VAL A 72 -19.46 -1.60 8.13
N LYS A 73 -19.35 -1.64 6.80
CA LYS A 73 -20.43 -1.92 5.84
C LYS A 73 -19.87 -2.74 4.68
N ASP A 74 -20.70 -3.16 3.74
CA ASP A 74 -20.32 -4.07 2.65
C ASP A 74 -18.93 -3.78 2.07
N ASN A 75 -18.74 -2.63 1.44
CA ASN A 75 -17.46 -2.23 0.86
C ASN A 75 -16.64 -1.27 1.73
N PHE A 76 -17.04 -1.04 2.99
CA PHE A 76 -16.44 -0.04 3.85
C PHE A 76 -15.73 -0.66 5.05
N PHE A 77 -14.45 -0.35 5.20
CA PHE A 77 -13.57 -0.94 6.20
C PHE A 77 -12.91 0.14 7.06
N ARG A 78 -12.68 -0.22 8.32
CA ARG A 78 -11.85 0.56 9.25
C ARG A 78 -10.64 -0.27 9.65
N VAL A 79 -9.46 0.24 9.36
CA VAL A 79 -8.18 -0.40 9.71
C VAL A 79 -7.51 0.39 10.83
N VAL A 80 -7.23 -0.29 11.93
CA VAL A 80 -6.65 0.28 13.16
C VAL A 80 -5.21 -0.18 13.32
N ASN A 81 -4.32 0.76 13.63
CA ASN A 81 -2.97 0.49 14.07
C ASN A 81 -2.90 0.57 15.61
N PRO A 82 -2.91 -0.57 16.33
CA PRO A 82 -2.95 -0.56 17.79
C PRO A 82 -1.71 0.09 18.42
N LYS A 83 -0.54 -0.02 17.77
CA LYS A 83 0.72 0.55 18.28
C LYS A 83 0.74 2.08 18.25
N LYS A 84 -0.03 2.71 17.36
CA LYS A 84 -0.05 4.16 17.17
C LYS A 84 -1.37 4.81 17.56
N ALA A 85 -2.35 4.01 17.98
CA ALA A 85 -3.72 4.46 18.21
C ALA A 85 -4.31 5.28 17.03
N THR A 86 -3.95 4.93 15.79
CA THR A 86 -4.49 5.56 14.58
C THR A 86 -5.43 4.63 13.83
N ALA A 87 -6.39 5.20 13.11
CA ALA A 87 -7.32 4.45 12.28
C ALA A 87 -7.49 5.12 10.91
N TYR A 88 -7.70 4.31 9.88
CA TYR A 88 -7.94 4.77 8.52
C TYR A 88 -9.18 4.10 7.95
N SER A 89 -9.90 4.85 7.13
CA SER A 89 -11.07 4.39 6.41
C SER A 89 -10.65 3.91 5.03
N LEU A 90 -11.22 2.79 4.59
CA LEU A 90 -11.00 2.24 3.27
C LEU A 90 -12.31 1.87 2.59
N TYR A 91 -12.34 2.07 1.28
CA TYR A 91 -13.42 1.61 0.41
C TYR A 91 -12.87 0.58 -0.56
N ALA A 92 -13.49 -0.59 -0.62
CA ALA A 92 -13.12 -1.67 -1.52
C ALA A 92 -14.08 -1.66 -2.73
N TYR A 93 -13.60 -1.18 -3.87
CA TYR A 93 -14.37 -1.16 -5.13
C TYR A 93 -13.99 -2.34 -6.01
N GLN A 94 -14.77 -2.60 -7.05
CA GLN A 94 -14.52 -3.73 -7.95
C GLN A 94 -13.09 -3.78 -8.53
N ASP A 95 -12.48 -2.62 -8.79
CA ASP A 95 -11.18 -2.49 -9.45
C ASP A 95 -10.06 -1.92 -8.54
N SER A 96 -10.38 -1.60 -7.29
CA SER A 96 -9.48 -0.81 -6.44
C SER A 96 -9.78 -0.94 -4.94
N ILE A 97 -8.80 -0.57 -4.13
CA ILE A 97 -8.96 -0.41 -2.68
C ILE A 97 -8.42 0.96 -2.31
N ASP A 98 -9.35 1.88 -2.05
CA ASP A 98 -9.05 3.26 -1.72
C ASP A 98 -8.80 3.42 -0.22
N CYS A 99 -7.79 4.20 0.13
CA CYS A 99 -7.43 4.46 1.51
C CYS A 99 -7.20 5.95 1.75
N SER A 100 -7.68 6.47 2.87
CA SER A 100 -7.50 7.88 3.25
C SER A 100 -6.09 8.25 3.72
N CYS A 101 -5.12 7.33 3.69
CA CYS A 101 -3.78 7.59 4.22
C CYS A 101 -2.85 8.28 3.21
N GLU A 102 -1.89 9.07 3.71
CA GLU A 102 -0.93 9.79 2.88
C GLU A 102 -0.06 8.88 1.99
N ASP A 103 0.29 7.67 2.47
CA ASP A 103 1.04 6.68 1.67
C ASP A 103 0.25 6.25 0.43
N TYR A 104 -1.08 6.09 0.54
CA TYR A 104 -1.94 5.77 -0.60
C TYR A 104 -1.99 6.95 -1.57
N SER A 105 -2.27 8.15 -1.08
CA SER A 105 -2.31 9.36 -1.91
C SER A 105 -1.00 9.59 -2.67
N ASN A 106 0.14 9.34 -2.03
CA ASN A 106 1.46 9.40 -2.68
C ASN A 106 1.62 8.33 -3.76
N GLN A 107 1.17 7.08 -3.52
CA GLN A 107 1.21 6.04 -4.54
C GLN A 107 0.34 6.39 -5.74
N ILE A 108 -0.90 6.85 -5.53
CA ILE A 108 -1.77 7.30 -6.63
C ILE A 108 -1.13 8.45 -7.40
N LYS A 109 -0.66 9.49 -6.71
CA LYS A 109 -0.04 10.66 -7.34
C LYS A 109 1.18 10.32 -8.19
N PHE A 110 2.03 9.39 -7.75
CA PHE A 110 3.32 9.13 -8.39
C PHE A 110 3.38 7.84 -9.23
N ILE A 111 2.48 6.90 -9.02
CA ILE A 111 2.45 5.59 -9.68
C ILE A 111 1.16 5.40 -10.50
N GLY A 112 0.09 6.14 -10.19
CA GLY A 112 -1.24 6.02 -10.82
C GLY A 112 -2.09 4.88 -10.26
N LYS A 113 -1.52 4.02 -9.42
CA LYS A 113 -2.18 2.94 -8.70
C LYS A 113 -1.43 2.66 -7.40
N GLY A 114 -2.13 2.16 -6.39
CA GLY A 114 -1.53 1.95 -5.08
C GLY A 114 -2.22 0.89 -4.27
N CYS A 115 -1.46 0.27 -3.38
CA CYS A 115 -1.98 -0.54 -2.29
C CYS A 115 -1.09 -0.27 -1.08
N CYS A 116 -1.55 0.62 -0.19
CA CYS A 116 -0.83 0.92 1.04
C CYS A 116 -0.93 -0.28 2.02
N LYS A 117 -0.20 -0.21 3.13
CA LYS A 117 -0.29 -1.28 4.15
C LYS A 117 -1.72 -1.50 4.69
N HIS A 118 -2.56 -0.46 4.75
CA HIS A 118 -3.95 -0.60 5.17
C HIS A 118 -4.78 -1.32 4.10
N GLY A 119 -4.51 -1.03 2.82
CA GLY A 119 -5.12 -1.74 1.70
C GLY A 119 -4.78 -3.23 1.72
N TYR A 120 -3.52 -3.57 1.99
CA TYR A 120 -3.12 -4.97 2.18
C TYR A 120 -3.81 -5.63 3.39
N ALA A 121 -4.08 -4.89 4.46
CA ALA A 121 -4.81 -5.43 5.62
C ALA A 121 -6.28 -5.75 5.26
N VAL A 122 -6.90 -4.94 4.39
CA VAL A 122 -8.23 -5.23 3.83
C VAL A 122 -8.17 -6.41 2.86
N LEU A 123 -7.19 -6.47 1.96
CA LEU A 123 -7.01 -7.61 1.05
C LEU A 123 -6.92 -8.93 1.83
N HIS A 124 -6.04 -9.00 2.83
CA HIS A 124 -5.90 -10.21 3.64
C HIS A 124 -7.20 -10.56 4.38
N HIS A 125 -7.93 -9.56 4.89
CA HIS A 125 -9.24 -9.78 5.53
C HIS A 125 -10.27 -10.36 4.55
N LEU A 126 -10.21 -9.96 3.27
CA LEU A 126 -11.03 -10.48 2.19
C LEU A 126 -10.52 -11.82 1.61
N GLY A 127 -9.41 -12.37 2.12
CA GLY A 127 -8.83 -13.63 1.65
C GLY A 127 -7.91 -13.50 0.42
N PHE A 128 -7.49 -12.29 0.07
CA PHE A 128 -6.60 -12.03 -1.06
C PHE A 128 -5.20 -11.59 -0.63
N ASP A 129 -4.17 -12.08 -1.33
CA ASP A 129 -2.78 -11.66 -1.10
C ASP A 129 -2.34 -10.51 -2.01
N ARG A 130 -2.98 -10.34 -3.17
CA ARG A 130 -2.59 -9.34 -4.17
C ARG A 130 -3.83 -8.59 -4.64
N LEU A 131 -3.63 -7.30 -4.92
CA LEU A 131 -4.67 -6.47 -5.50
C LEU A 131 -5.15 -7.01 -6.86
N LYS A 132 -4.23 -7.57 -7.65
CA LYS A 132 -4.56 -8.21 -8.93
C LYS A 132 -5.57 -9.35 -8.73
N ASP A 133 -5.28 -10.26 -7.80
CA ASP A 133 -6.13 -11.43 -7.53
C ASP A 133 -7.51 -10.99 -7.04
N TYR A 134 -7.57 -9.94 -6.21
CA TYR A 134 -8.81 -9.31 -5.79
C TYR A 134 -9.62 -8.77 -6.98
N ILE A 135 -9.00 -7.99 -7.87
CA ILE A 135 -9.67 -7.40 -9.04
C ILE A 135 -10.22 -8.48 -9.98
N GLU A 136 -9.49 -9.59 -10.14
CA GLU A 136 -9.86 -10.66 -11.07
C GLU A 136 -10.95 -11.60 -10.53
N HIS A 137 -11.07 -11.77 -9.21
CA HIS A 137 -11.89 -12.83 -8.63
C HIS A 137 -12.94 -12.36 -7.62
N HIS A 138 -12.81 -11.17 -7.03
CA HIS A 138 -13.83 -10.66 -6.13
C HIS A 138 -14.96 -10.04 -6.95
N GLN A 139 -16.20 -10.42 -6.68
CA GLN A 139 -17.39 -9.70 -7.18
C GLN A 139 -18.10 -9.05 -6.02
N TRP A 140 -18.29 -7.73 -6.10
CA TRP A 140 -19.25 -7.06 -5.22
C TRP A 140 -20.65 -7.34 -5.72
N VAL A 141 -21.58 -7.62 -4.81
CA VAL A 141 -23.00 -7.63 -5.17
C VAL A 141 -23.33 -6.20 -5.59
N SER A 142 -23.54 -5.97 -6.88
CA SER A 142 -24.01 -4.68 -7.39
C SER A 142 -25.39 -4.46 -6.80
N ASN A 143 -25.52 -3.46 -5.92
CA ASN A 143 -26.83 -2.98 -5.53
C ASN A 143 -27.44 -2.27 -6.75
N GLU A 144 -28.11 -3.03 -7.62
CA GLU A 144 -29.05 -2.49 -8.62
C GLU A 144 -30.35 -1.98 -7.96
N HIS A 145 -30.39 -1.86 -6.63
CA HIS A 145 -31.52 -1.33 -5.85
C HIS A 145 -31.14 -0.13 -4.97
N SER A 146 -30.37 0.83 -5.50
CA SER A 146 -30.24 2.15 -4.88
C SER A 146 -31.04 3.20 -5.67
N ASN A 147 -32.36 3.01 -5.76
CA ASN A 147 -33.27 4.05 -6.24
C ASN A 147 -34.62 4.06 -5.50
N GLU A 148 -34.67 3.63 -4.24
CA GLU A 148 -35.94 3.57 -3.47
C GLU A 148 -35.87 4.18 -2.06
N TYR A 149 -34.91 5.06 -1.78
CA TYR A 149 -34.89 5.83 -0.52
C TYR A 149 -34.58 7.32 -0.73
N LEU A 150 -35.28 7.93 -1.67
CA LEU A 150 -35.47 9.39 -1.72
C LEU A 150 -36.95 9.66 -1.94
N GLU A 151 -37.74 9.55 -0.87
CA GLU A 151 -38.94 10.34 -0.59
C GLU A 151 -39.67 9.70 0.61
N ASP A 152 -39.25 10.07 1.82
CA ASP A 152 -40.24 10.18 2.90
C ASP A 152 -39.96 11.45 3.72
N PRO A 153 -40.53 12.59 3.33
CA PRO A 153 -40.53 13.80 4.14
C PRO A 153 -41.69 13.71 5.15
N ALA A 154 -41.62 12.78 6.09
CA ALA A 154 -42.67 12.67 7.11
C ALA A 154 -42.16 12.19 8.47
N TYR A 155 -41.11 12.81 9.01
CA TYR A 155 -41.00 12.91 10.47
C TYR A 155 -40.49 14.31 10.87
N PHE A 156 -41.46 15.10 11.32
CA PHE A 156 -41.30 16.27 12.20
C PHE A 156 -40.55 15.90 13.49
#